data_AF-A0A359ILK6-F1
#
_entry.id   AF-A0A359ILK6-F1
#
_cell.length_a   1.000
_cell.length_b   1.000
_cell.length_c   1.000
_cell.angle_alpha   90.00
_cell.angle_beta   90.00
_cell.angle_gamma   90.00
#
_symmetry.space_group_name_H-M   'P 1'
#
loop_
_entity.id
_entity.type
_entity.pdbx_description
1 polymer ?
#
loop_
_entity_poly.entity_id
_entity_poly.type
_entity_poly.pdbx_seq_one_letter_code
_entity_poly.pdbx_strand_id
1 'polypeptide(L)'
;MELKNREIFTENLSKRKGVNNQIDWKNSVGYKVKGIYDDIEFEVEIVDYADGYMWIKYLDKEPFKIATGDFQDCKIGKLLGKITNEFKVEINTTFKDDNRNITVVDRKYINSKNNRQLFKYYQYKCNVCGWQGDNRSWIMESNLLKGIGCSCCASQTVVEKINSIVAHKETHWMIPYFQGGYNEAKGYTPRSNKKLYFKCLDCDRVKDKEISINNLYTNHSIGCSCGDGMSYGHKYTYNLLEQLKLDFKQNNTLDWCKFYNIYKNKEATGEYDFVIENLKLIIEVDGKFHRNDNKMNGQTKEESNYLDKEKTKLAKEHGYDVIRIIYYDDSEMKKPILDSEMINHFDLSLIDWNKCEEFALSNLVKKACEYKRDNPNISTSEIGSIMKLSQTTVRKYLRQGSKIWNWIDYNAKEETSRNSSKNGKMFGKQVEIFKNNSSLVIFISASELERQSESLFGIKLMRPRISEACRENKEYKGFTFKYVNNNNETQKQVASF
;
A
#
# COMPACT_ATOMS: atom_id res chain seq x y z
N MET A 1 27.31 24.87 -4.51
CA MET A 1 28.64 24.34 -4.88
C MET A 1 29.55 25.54 -4.86
N GLU A 2 30.14 25.84 -3.70
CA GLU A 2 31.12 26.94 -3.62
C GLU A 2 32.28 26.62 -4.56
N LEU A 3 32.62 27.58 -5.41
CA LEU A 3 33.81 27.52 -6.25
C LEU A 3 35.00 27.28 -5.32
N LYS A 4 35.70 26.15 -5.50
CA LYS A 4 36.92 25.88 -4.76
C LYS A 4 37.97 26.87 -5.22
N ASN A 5 38.25 27.91 -4.42
CA ASN A 5 39.36 28.83 -4.64
C ASN A 5 40.68 28.08 -4.43
N ARG A 6 41.23 27.56 -5.52
CA ARG A 6 42.54 26.91 -5.54
C ARG A 6 43.35 27.53 -6.66
N GLU A 7 44.35 28.30 -6.28
CA GLU A 7 45.12 29.10 -7.23
C GLU A 7 46.55 29.28 -6.74
N ILE A 8 47.48 29.32 -7.70
CA ILE A 8 48.87 29.69 -7.50
C ILE A 8 49.12 30.97 -8.30
N PHE A 9 49.62 32.00 -7.62
CA PHE A 9 49.94 33.29 -8.23
C PHE A 9 51.35 33.23 -8.83
N THR A 10 51.42 33.10 -10.16
CA THR A 10 52.67 32.83 -10.90
C THR A 10 53.20 34.04 -11.67
N GLU A 11 52.66 35.23 -11.39
CA GLU A 11 52.96 36.48 -12.10
C GLU A 11 54.41 36.90 -11.85
N ASN A 12 54.90 36.64 -10.64
CA ASN A 12 56.25 37.01 -10.21
C ASN A 12 57.33 36.00 -10.62
N LEU A 13 56.97 34.89 -11.27
CA LEU A 13 57.92 33.85 -11.66
C LEU A 13 58.57 34.13 -13.01
N SER A 14 59.86 33.76 -13.13
CA SER A 14 60.63 33.86 -14.36
C SER A 14 59.92 33.15 -15.52
N LYS A 15 59.91 33.74 -16.72
CA LYS A 15 59.25 33.19 -17.93
C LYS A 15 60.28 32.89 -19.02
N ARG A 16 60.06 31.82 -19.79
CA ARG A 16 60.92 31.46 -20.93
C ARG A 16 60.72 32.43 -22.10
N LYS A 17 61.80 32.88 -22.72
CA LYS A 17 61.74 33.73 -23.93
C LYS A 17 61.31 32.90 -25.15
N GLY A 18 60.32 33.37 -25.90
CA GLY A 18 59.94 32.84 -27.22
C GLY A 18 58.96 31.67 -27.25
N VAL A 19 58.44 31.21 -26.10
CA VAL A 19 57.43 30.12 -26.02
C VAL A 19 56.31 30.55 -25.08
N ASN A 20 55.06 30.56 -25.56
CA ASN A 20 53.80 30.89 -24.86
C ASN A 20 53.88 30.96 -23.32
N ASN A 21 54.37 32.09 -22.79
CA ASN A 21 54.37 32.47 -21.37
C ASN A 21 54.71 31.35 -20.35
N GLN A 22 55.49 30.34 -20.74
CA GLN A 22 55.83 29.21 -19.87
C GLN A 22 56.78 29.64 -18.76
N ILE A 23 56.55 29.11 -17.55
CA ILE A 23 57.39 29.39 -16.38
C ILE A 23 58.77 28.74 -16.58
N ASP A 24 59.81 29.53 -16.37
CA ASP A 24 61.19 29.07 -16.27
C ASP A 24 61.50 28.68 -14.82
N TRP A 25 61.16 27.44 -14.47
CA TRP A 25 61.31 26.92 -13.12
C TRP A 25 62.76 26.94 -12.62
N LYS A 26 63.74 26.73 -13.51
CA LYS A 26 65.16 26.73 -13.14
C LYS A 26 65.60 28.11 -12.68
N ASN A 27 65.18 29.16 -13.39
CA ASN A 27 65.44 30.55 -13.02
C ASN A 27 64.44 31.13 -12.02
N SER A 28 63.55 30.29 -11.46
CA SER A 28 62.60 30.68 -10.41
C SER A 28 62.98 30.11 -9.04
N VAL A 29 64.09 29.37 -8.92
CA VAL A 29 64.62 28.94 -7.62
C VAL A 29 64.99 30.18 -6.79
N GLY A 30 64.61 30.18 -5.51
CA GLY A 30 64.70 31.31 -4.58
C GLY A 30 63.47 32.23 -4.56
N TYR A 31 62.52 32.04 -5.48
CA TYR A 31 61.30 32.86 -5.51
C TYR A 31 60.29 32.38 -4.48
N LYS A 32 59.56 33.34 -3.90
CA LYS A 32 58.40 33.09 -3.04
C LYS A 32 57.12 33.21 -3.86
N VAL A 33 56.26 32.20 -3.71
CA VAL A 33 55.03 32.05 -4.48
C VAL A 33 53.87 32.00 -3.51
N LYS A 34 52.91 32.91 -3.71
CA LYS A 34 51.67 32.95 -2.95
C LYS A 34 50.60 32.12 -3.64
N GLY A 35 49.64 31.63 -2.87
CA GLY A 35 48.47 30.97 -3.40
C GLY A 35 47.37 30.85 -2.37
N ILE A 36 46.23 30.35 -2.84
CA ILE A 36 45.04 30.09 -2.05
C ILE A 36 44.68 28.61 -2.23
N TYR A 37 44.41 27.91 -1.13
CA TYR A 37 43.91 26.53 -1.13
C TYR A 37 42.69 26.44 -0.22
N ASP A 38 41.51 26.42 -0.83
CA ASP A 38 40.23 26.46 -0.13
C ASP A 38 40.15 27.69 0.80
N ASP A 39 40.28 27.51 2.11
CA ASP A 39 40.27 28.53 3.18
C ASP A 39 41.66 29.00 3.64
N ILE A 40 42.73 28.52 3.01
CA ILE A 40 44.12 28.80 3.41
C ILE A 40 44.81 29.69 2.38
N GLU A 41 45.25 30.87 2.80
CA GLU A 41 46.30 31.62 2.11
C GLU A 41 47.68 31.09 2.53
N PHE A 42 48.56 30.87 1.57
CA PHE A 42 49.90 30.34 1.83
C PHE A 42 50.97 31.03 0.97
N GLU A 43 52.21 30.98 1.46
CA GLU A 43 53.41 31.37 0.73
C GLU A 43 54.43 30.25 0.83
N VAL A 44 54.98 29.83 -0.31
CA VAL A 44 56.04 28.82 -0.39
C VAL A 44 57.27 29.36 -1.09
N GLU A 45 58.44 28.90 -0.70
CA GLU A 45 59.70 29.22 -1.37
C GLU A 45 60.12 28.06 -2.26
N ILE A 46 60.48 28.33 -3.52
CA ILE A 46 61.05 27.32 -4.44
C ILE A 46 62.52 27.15 -4.08
N VAL A 47 62.88 26.05 -3.43
CA VAL A 47 64.26 25.84 -2.95
C VAL A 47 65.13 25.07 -3.94
N ASP A 48 64.54 24.26 -4.82
CA ASP A 48 65.28 23.53 -5.84
C ASP A 48 64.38 23.13 -7.03
N TYR A 49 65.00 22.86 -8.18
CA TYR A 49 64.34 22.38 -9.40
C TYR A 49 65.24 21.44 -10.21
N ALA A 50 64.77 20.20 -10.43
CA ALA A 50 65.45 19.20 -11.25
C ALA A 50 64.43 18.22 -11.87
N ASP A 51 64.70 17.78 -13.11
CA ASP A 51 63.96 16.72 -13.80
C ASP A 51 62.43 16.88 -13.84
N GLY A 52 61.93 18.13 -13.96
CA GLY A 52 60.50 18.43 -13.99
C GLY A 52 59.81 18.44 -12.63
N TYR A 53 60.57 18.28 -11.54
CA TYR A 53 60.13 18.41 -10.16
C TYR A 53 60.73 19.65 -9.50
N MET A 54 60.01 20.23 -8.55
CA MET A 54 60.50 21.28 -7.67
C MET A 54 60.40 20.84 -6.21
N TRP A 55 61.24 21.42 -5.38
CA TRP A 55 61.16 21.33 -3.94
C TRP A 55 60.70 22.68 -3.42
N ILE A 56 59.60 22.68 -2.68
CA ILE A 56 59.04 23.89 -2.09
C ILE A 56 59.06 23.82 -0.58
N LYS A 57 59.42 24.92 0.07
CA LYS A 57 59.42 25.04 1.53
C LYS A 57 58.22 25.85 2.00
N TYR A 58 57.51 25.34 2.99
CA TYR A 58 56.35 25.99 3.62
C TYR A 58 56.56 26.05 5.13
N LEU A 59 56.70 27.27 5.68
CA LEU A 59 57.04 27.49 7.08
C LEU A 59 58.32 26.71 7.47
N ASP A 60 58.36 26.13 8.66
CA ASP A 60 59.47 25.33 9.18
C ASP A 60 59.42 23.86 8.74
N LYS A 61 58.59 23.51 7.75
CA LYS A 61 58.53 22.14 7.22
C LYS A 61 59.71 21.84 6.32
N GLU A 62 60.09 20.56 6.27
CA GLU A 62 61.06 20.05 5.30
C GLU A 62 60.60 20.30 3.85
N PRO A 63 61.54 20.53 2.91
CA PRO A 63 61.22 20.76 1.51
C PRO A 63 60.35 19.65 0.89
N PHE A 64 59.22 20.05 0.31
CA PHE A 64 58.22 19.17 -0.27
C PHE A 64 58.44 19.02 -1.78
N LYS A 65 58.71 17.80 -2.24
CA LYS A 65 58.86 17.48 -3.66
C LYS A 65 57.50 17.43 -4.37
N ILE A 66 57.36 18.18 -5.46
CA ILE A 66 56.14 18.22 -6.28
C ILE A 66 56.48 18.39 -7.77
N ALA A 67 55.69 17.78 -8.66
CA ALA A 67 55.82 18.01 -10.10
C ALA A 67 55.36 19.43 -10.44
N THR A 68 55.99 20.08 -11.43
CA THR A 68 55.65 21.47 -11.80
C THR A 68 54.19 21.66 -12.20
N GLY A 69 53.64 20.75 -13.00
CA GLY A 69 52.22 20.78 -13.36
C GLY A 69 51.29 20.59 -12.16
N ASP A 70 51.63 19.69 -11.23
CA ASP A 70 50.84 19.49 -10.01
C ASP A 70 50.91 20.71 -9.08
N PHE A 71 52.04 21.40 -9.04
CA PHE A 71 52.17 22.66 -8.31
C PHE A 71 51.28 23.73 -8.94
N GLN A 72 51.34 23.93 -10.26
CA GLN A 72 50.48 24.89 -10.98
C GLN A 72 48.99 24.60 -10.80
N ASP A 73 48.60 23.32 -10.74
CA ASP A 73 47.23 22.88 -10.43
C ASP A 73 46.86 23.03 -8.94
N CYS A 74 47.73 23.64 -8.13
CA CYS A 74 47.58 23.82 -6.69
C CYS A 74 47.34 22.48 -5.93
N LYS A 75 47.96 21.37 -6.37
CA LYS A 75 47.84 20.03 -5.72
C LYS A 75 48.73 19.87 -4.48
N ILE A 76 48.85 20.93 -3.68
CA ILE A 76 49.71 20.97 -2.48
C ILE A 76 48.98 20.57 -1.18
N GLY A 77 47.77 20.01 -1.28
CA GLY A 77 46.95 19.69 -0.11
C GLY A 77 47.62 18.76 0.92
N LYS A 78 48.60 17.93 0.51
CA LYS A 78 49.43 17.14 1.43
C LYS A 78 50.36 18.02 2.27
N LEU A 79 51.05 18.98 1.63
CA LEU A 79 51.94 19.94 2.29
C LEU A 79 51.16 20.80 3.31
N LEU A 80 49.94 21.19 2.96
CA LEU A 80 49.06 21.98 3.82
C LEU A 80 48.31 21.14 4.87
N GLY A 81 48.49 19.83 4.93
CA GLY A 81 47.79 18.94 5.90
C GLY A 81 46.30 18.72 5.61
N LYS A 82 45.74 19.30 4.54
CA LYS A 82 44.34 19.10 4.12
C LYS A 82 44.11 17.67 3.60
N ILE A 83 45.14 17.05 3.01
CA ILE A 83 45.18 15.65 2.57
C ILE A 83 46.13 14.87 3.48
N THR A 84 45.58 14.01 4.34
CA THR A 84 46.31 13.16 5.28
C THR A 84 45.80 11.72 5.25
N ASN A 85 46.69 10.77 5.55
CA ASN A 85 46.36 9.36 5.76
C ASN A 85 45.84 9.09 7.20
N GLU A 86 45.95 10.06 8.09
CA GLU A 86 45.47 9.97 9.48
C GLU A 86 43.95 10.11 9.52
N PHE A 87 43.31 9.46 10.48
CA PHE A 87 41.89 9.64 10.74
C PHE A 87 41.63 11.06 11.25
N LYS A 88 40.67 11.75 10.64
CA LYS A 88 40.28 13.12 11.03
C LYS A 88 39.32 13.17 12.22
N VAL A 89 38.78 12.01 12.62
CA VAL A 89 37.73 11.91 13.63
C VAL A 89 38.16 10.90 14.69
N GLU A 90 37.99 11.27 15.96
CA GLU A 90 38.28 10.40 17.07
C GLU A 90 37.13 9.44 17.39
N ILE A 91 37.48 8.31 18.00
CA ILE A 91 36.48 7.38 18.54
C ILE A 91 35.72 8.09 19.66
N ASN A 92 34.42 7.83 19.78
CA ASN A 92 33.45 8.49 20.65
C ASN A 92 33.07 9.92 20.24
N THR A 93 33.59 10.46 19.13
CA THR A 93 33.05 11.71 18.58
C THR A 93 31.59 11.52 18.18
N THR A 94 30.74 12.45 18.61
CA THR A 94 29.31 12.48 18.27
C THR A 94 29.02 13.58 17.27
N PHE A 95 28.36 13.22 16.17
CA PHE A 95 27.83 14.16 15.19
C PHE A 95 26.32 14.28 15.42
N LYS A 96 25.87 15.48 15.78
CA LYS A 96 24.46 15.80 15.98
C LYS A 96 24.12 17.06 15.20
N ASP A 97 23.35 16.88 14.13
CA ASP A 97 22.83 17.93 13.25
C ASP A 97 21.42 17.51 12.77
N ASP A 98 20.78 18.33 11.94
CA ASP A 98 19.42 18.08 11.44
C ASP A 98 19.30 16.77 10.64
N ASN A 99 20.39 16.29 10.06
CA ASN A 99 20.41 15.10 9.22
C ASN A 99 20.82 13.84 10.00
N ARG A 100 21.45 13.96 11.18
CA ARG A 100 21.98 12.81 11.91
C ARG A 100 22.23 13.05 13.38
N ASN A 101 22.12 11.96 14.13
CA ASN A 101 22.66 11.84 15.48
C ASN A 101 23.37 10.49 15.57
N ILE A 102 24.70 10.50 15.41
CA ILE A 102 25.53 9.30 15.36
C ILE A 102 26.81 9.49 16.19
N THR A 103 27.30 8.40 16.79
CA THR A 103 28.56 8.37 17.53
C THR A 103 29.51 7.39 16.86
N VAL A 104 30.74 7.82 16.59
CA VAL A 104 31.80 6.96 16.04
C VAL A 104 32.26 5.98 17.11
N VAL A 105 32.30 4.69 16.78
CA VAL A 105 32.66 3.62 17.73
C VAL A 105 33.91 2.84 17.31
N ASP A 106 34.28 2.86 16.03
CA ASP A 106 35.48 2.19 15.52
C ASP A 106 35.95 2.84 14.21
N ARG A 107 37.16 2.53 13.75
CA ARG A 107 37.75 3.05 12.50
C ARG A 107 38.68 2.03 11.83
N LYS A 108 38.68 1.99 10.50
CA LYS A 108 39.56 1.11 9.72
C LYS A 108 39.95 1.70 8.38
N TYR A 109 41.01 1.14 7.81
CA TYR A 109 41.41 1.40 6.44
C TYR A 109 40.88 0.32 5.50
N ILE A 110 40.44 0.73 4.31
CA ILE A 110 40.02 -0.18 3.23
C ILE A 110 40.75 0.24 1.96
N ASN A 111 41.47 -0.70 1.34
CA ASN A 111 42.11 -0.47 0.05
C ASN A 111 41.07 -0.39 -1.08
N SER A 112 41.33 0.46 -2.06
CA SER A 112 40.63 0.40 -3.33
C SER A 112 40.88 -0.95 -4.01
N LYS A 113 39.97 -1.38 -4.90
CA LYS A 113 40.10 -2.66 -5.61
C LYS A 113 41.46 -2.85 -6.31
N ASN A 114 42.09 -1.75 -6.73
CA ASN A 114 43.36 -1.75 -7.43
C ASN A 114 44.57 -1.46 -6.50
N ASN A 115 44.37 -1.42 -5.17
CA ASN A 115 45.37 -1.07 -4.15
C ASN A 115 46.08 0.28 -4.37
N ARG A 116 45.51 1.17 -5.17
CA ARG A 116 46.08 2.51 -5.45
C ARG A 116 45.70 3.57 -4.44
N GLN A 117 44.67 3.32 -3.63
CA GLN A 117 44.12 4.31 -2.73
C GLN A 117 43.66 3.64 -1.44
N LEU A 118 44.00 4.25 -0.32
CA LEU A 118 43.55 3.83 1.01
C LEU A 118 42.39 4.72 1.45
N PHE A 119 41.24 4.12 1.71
CA PHE A 119 40.07 4.83 2.21
C PHE A 119 39.91 4.65 3.71
N LYS A 120 39.55 5.73 4.39
CA LYS A 120 39.23 5.74 5.82
C LYS A 120 37.74 5.52 6.02
N TYR A 121 37.39 4.54 6.85
CA TYR A 121 36.03 4.23 7.23
C TYR A 121 35.86 4.29 8.74
N TYR A 122 34.69 4.75 9.17
CA TYR A 122 34.28 4.79 10.57
C TYR A 122 33.07 3.89 10.76
N GLN A 123 33.09 3.08 11.81
CA GLN A 123 31.89 2.43 12.28
C GLN A 123 31.15 3.39 13.21
N TYR A 124 29.84 3.45 13.09
CA TYR A 124 29.02 4.32 13.93
C TYR A 124 27.89 3.57 14.62
N LYS A 125 27.48 4.10 15.78
CA LYS A 125 26.20 3.85 16.43
C LYS A 125 25.25 4.99 16.05
N CYS A 126 24.04 4.66 15.61
CA CYS A 126 22.99 5.66 15.44
C CYS A 126 22.22 5.87 16.75
N ASN A 127 22.21 7.10 17.25
CA ASN A 127 21.52 7.47 18.48
C ASN A 127 20.02 7.72 18.26
N VAL A 128 19.54 7.71 17.01
CA VAL A 128 18.11 7.82 16.67
C VAL A 128 17.45 6.44 16.64
N CYS A 129 17.95 5.53 15.81
CA CYS A 129 17.35 4.20 15.63
C CYS A 129 18.02 3.10 16.46
N GLY A 130 19.11 3.41 17.18
CA GLY A 130 19.85 2.44 17.98
C GLY A 130 20.73 1.48 17.17
N TRP A 131 20.78 1.58 15.84
CA TRP A 131 21.56 0.67 15.02
C TRP A 131 23.07 0.80 15.28
N GLN A 132 23.68 -0.32 15.67
CA GLN A 132 25.11 -0.47 15.93
C GLN A 132 25.50 -1.94 15.71
N GLY A 133 26.73 -2.20 15.28
CA GLY A 133 27.37 -3.49 15.55
C GLY A 133 27.12 -4.60 14.53
N ASP A 134 26.82 -4.27 13.28
CA ASP A 134 27.03 -5.22 12.18
C ASP A 134 28.05 -4.68 11.16
N ASN A 135 28.55 -5.56 10.29
CA ASN A 135 29.57 -5.23 9.28
C ASN A 135 29.10 -4.19 8.24
N ARG A 136 27.87 -3.66 8.33
CA ARG A 136 27.27 -2.70 7.40
C ARG A 136 27.14 -1.29 7.98
N SER A 137 27.38 -1.09 9.27
CA SER A 137 27.34 0.24 9.91
C SER A 137 28.63 1.06 9.72
N TRP A 138 29.28 0.92 8.57
CA TRP A 138 30.52 1.60 8.21
C TRP A 138 30.26 2.73 7.20
N ILE A 139 30.84 3.90 7.45
CA ILE A 139 30.74 5.07 6.59
C ILE A 139 32.13 5.59 6.22
N MET A 140 32.32 5.95 4.96
CA MET A 140 33.56 6.56 4.48
C MET A 140 33.76 7.95 5.11
N GLU A 141 34.98 8.30 5.49
CA GLU A 141 35.32 9.60 6.12
C GLU A 141 34.76 10.79 5.35
N SER A 142 34.90 10.80 4.02
CA SER A 142 34.40 11.90 3.21
C SER A 142 32.87 12.02 3.23
N ASN A 143 32.12 10.92 3.39
CA ASN A 143 30.67 10.95 3.55
C ASN A 143 30.29 11.39 4.97
N LEU A 144 31.02 10.91 5.98
CA LEU A 144 30.85 11.36 7.37
C LEU A 144 31.09 12.87 7.49
N LEU A 145 32.12 13.42 6.85
CA LEU A 145 32.38 14.87 6.92
C LEU A 145 31.38 15.70 6.10
N LYS A 146 30.69 15.10 5.12
CA LYS A 146 29.65 15.76 4.31
C LYS A 146 28.26 15.82 4.98
N GLY A 147 28.11 15.35 6.21
CA GLY A 147 26.79 15.34 6.87
C GLY A 147 25.92 14.14 6.55
N ILE A 148 26.43 13.10 5.86
CA ILE A 148 25.62 11.91 5.58
C ILE A 148 25.28 11.20 6.90
N GLY A 149 23.99 10.89 7.07
CA GLY A 149 23.44 10.26 8.26
C GLY A 149 23.41 8.74 8.24
N CYS A 150 22.56 8.17 9.08
CA CYS A 150 22.44 6.73 9.26
C CYS A 150 21.77 6.05 8.06
N SER A 151 22.43 5.05 7.45
CA SER A 151 21.90 4.34 6.29
C SER A 151 20.67 3.48 6.63
N CYS A 152 20.51 3.05 7.88
CA CYS A 152 19.28 2.40 8.35
C CYS A 152 18.10 3.39 8.42
N CYS A 153 18.30 4.58 9.02
CA CYS A 153 17.26 5.62 9.05
C CYS A 153 16.85 6.07 7.64
N ALA A 154 17.81 6.14 6.72
CA ALA A 154 17.57 6.46 5.32
C ALA A 154 17.03 5.27 4.49
N SER A 155 16.72 4.13 5.12
CA SER A 155 16.25 2.89 4.46
C SER A 155 17.16 2.34 3.35
N GLN A 156 18.44 2.73 3.36
CA GLN A 156 19.49 2.20 2.46
C GLN A 156 20.02 0.85 2.95
N THR A 157 19.93 0.60 4.27
CA THR A 157 20.27 -0.68 4.88
C THR A 157 19.06 -1.20 5.65
N VAL A 158 18.69 -2.46 5.39
CA VAL A 158 17.62 -3.12 6.12
C VAL A 158 18.20 -3.83 7.34
N VAL A 159 17.63 -3.51 8.50
CA VAL A 159 17.95 -4.09 9.79
C VAL A 159 16.66 -4.70 10.34
N GLU A 160 16.64 -6.02 10.44
CA GLU A 160 15.45 -6.84 10.72
C GLU A 160 14.62 -6.32 11.89
N LYS A 161 15.26 -5.97 13.01
CA LYS A 161 14.59 -5.54 14.25
C LYS A 161 14.35 -4.03 14.35
N ILE A 162 14.71 -3.23 13.33
CA ILE A 162 14.67 -1.77 13.40
C ILE A 162 13.77 -1.16 12.34
N ASN A 163 14.00 -1.45 11.06
CA ASN A 163 13.31 -0.76 9.96
C ASN A 163 12.74 -1.70 8.89
N SER A 164 12.84 -3.01 9.10
CA SER A 164 12.28 -4.00 8.18
C SER A 164 10.75 -4.07 8.30
N ILE A 165 10.10 -4.72 7.34
CA ILE A 165 8.65 -5.02 7.38
C ILE A 165 8.28 -5.85 8.62
N VAL A 166 9.19 -6.70 9.11
CA VAL A 166 8.90 -7.55 10.27
C VAL A 166 9.19 -6.86 11.60
N ALA A 167 9.85 -5.69 11.58
CA ALA A 167 10.26 -4.96 12.78
C ALA A 167 9.06 -4.45 13.59
N HIS A 168 7.97 -4.08 12.90
CA HIS A 168 6.83 -3.44 13.54
C HIS A 168 5.50 -4.14 13.24
N LYS A 169 4.61 -4.18 14.23
CA LYS A 169 3.35 -4.94 14.15
C LYS A 169 2.40 -4.37 13.11
N GLU A 170 2.40 -3.06 12.93
CA GLU A 170 1.59 -2.34 11.95
C GLU A 170 1.93 -2.67 10.48
N THR A 171 3.07 -3.31 10.22
CA THR A 171 3.47 -3.77 8.87
C THR A 171 3.35 -5.28 8.69
N HIS A 172 3.01 -6.03 9.75
CA HIS A 172 2.89 -7.50 9.68
C HIS A 172 1.81 -7.99 8.72
N TRP A 173 0.76 -7.18 8.49
CA TRP A 173 -0.29 -7.50 7.50
C TRP A 173 0.26 -7.64 6.08
N MET A 174 1.44 -7.07 5.77
CA MET A 174 2.07 -7.21 4.46
C MET A 174 2.70 -8.58 4.26
N ILE A 175 3.17 -9.24 5.33
CA ILE A 175 3.97 -10.47 5.27
C ILE A 175 3.30 -11.58 4.45
N PRO A 176 1.99 -11.85 4.58
CA PRO A 176 1.34 -12.91 3.82
C PRO A 176 1.36 -12.71 2.30
N TYR A 177 1.55 -11.48 1.81
CA TYR A 177 1.65 -11.20 0.36
C TYR A 177 3.00 -11.65 -0.22
N PHE A 178 4.06 -11.77 0.59
CA PHE A 178 5.38 -12.24 0.16
C PHE A 178 5.36 -13.75 -0.04
N GLN A 179 5.88 -14.23 -1.17
CA GLN A 179 5.86 -15.66 -1.50
C GLN A 179 6.69 -16.49 -0.52
N GLY A 180 7.84 -15.95 -0.07
CA GLY A 180 8.67 -16.53 0.98
C GLY A 180 8.26 -16.14 2.41
N GLY A 181 7.10 -15.48 2.57
CA GLY A 181 6.55 -15.05 3.85
C GLY A 181 7.55 -14.24 4.69
N TYR A 182 7.67 -14.59 5.97
CA TYR A 182 8.55 -13.89 6.92
C TYR A 182 10.01 -13.82 6.46
N ASN A 183 10.53 -14.92 5.91
CA ASN A 183 11.94 -15.02 5.53
C ASN A 183 12.32 -14.11 4.37
N GLU A 184 11.38 -13.85 3.46
CA GLU A 184 11.54 -12.87 2.40
C GLU A 184 11.30 -11.45 2.93
N ALA A 185 10.19 -11.22 3.62
CA ALA A 185 9.76 -9.90 4.08
C ALA A 185 10.79 -9.19 4.99
N LYS A 186 11.52 -9.94 5.84
CA LYS A 186 12.55 -9.38 6.74
C LYS A 186 13.70 -8.69 6.01
N GLY A 187 13.88 -8.97 4.72
CA GLY A 187 14.91 -8.37 3.86
C GLY A 187 14.56 -6.98 3.31
N TYR A 188 13.38 -6.45 3.60
CA TYR A 188 12.86 -5.21 3.00
C TYR A 188 12.32 -4.23 4.04
N THR A 189 12.34 -2.95 3.71
CA THR A 189 11.59 -1.90 4.42
C THR A 189 10.19 -1.73 3.82
N PRO A 190 9.18 -1.32 4.60
CA PRO A 190 7.77 -1.25 4.14
C PRO A 190 7.52 -0.23 3.02
N ARG A 191 8.37 0.78 2.85
CA ARG A 191 8.25 1.80 1.79
C ARG A 191 9.31 1.66 0.70
N SER A 192 9.85 0.45 0.52
CA SER A 192 10.87 0.21 -0.50
C SER A 192 10.29 0.32 -1.92
N ASN A 193 11.06 0.91 -2.84
CA ASN A 193 10.73 0.94 -4.27
C ASN A 193 11.12 -0.36 -5.00
N LYS A 194 11.70 -1.35 -4.30
CA LYS A 194 11.96 -2.67 -4.88
C LYS A 194 10.63 -3.30 -5.31
N LYS A 195 10.63 -3.89 -6.51
CA LYS A 195 9.47 -4.55 -7.10
C LYS A 195 9.58 -6.06 -6.96
N LEU A 196 8.46 -6.71 -6.66
CA LEU A 196 8.34 -8.15 -6.45
C LEU A 196 7.02 -8.66 -7.04
N TYR A 197 6.95 -9.97 -7.31
CA TYR A 197 5.71 -10.66 -7.62
C TYR A 197 5.04 -11.07 -6.31
N PHE A 198 3.93 -10.42 -5.96
CA PHE A 198 3.19 -10.73 -4.73
C PHE A 198 2.12 -11.80 -4.95
N LYS A 199 1.84 -12.56 -3.89
CA LYS A 199 0.74 -13.50 -3.80
C LYS A 199 -0.54 -12.79 -3.34
N CYS A 200 -1.66 -13.06 -3.99
CA CYS A 200 -2.98 -12.62 -3.56
C CYS A 200 -3.47 -13.48 -2.37
N LEU A 201 -4.01 -12.85 -1.33
CA LEU A 201 -4.54 -13.57 -0.17
C LEU A 201 -5.95 -14.10 -0.37
N ASP A 202 -6.68 -13.58 -1.36
CA ASP A 202 -8.07 -13.95 -1.59
C ASP A 202 -8.21 -15.10 -2.62
N CYS A 203 -7.35 -15.12 -3.64
CA CYS A 203 -7.36 -16.13 -4.71
C CYS A 203 -6.05 -16.92 -4.88
N ASP A 204 -5.07 -16.73 -3.97
CA ASP A 204 -3.77 -17.40 -3.95
C ASP A 204 -2.85 -17.21 -5.17
N ARG A 205 -3.30 -16.53 -6.23
CA ARG A 205 -2.48 -16.27 -7.43
C ARG A 205 -1.31 -15.32 -7.14
N VAL A 206 -0.19 -15.63 -7.76
CA VAL A 206 0.96 -14.71 -7.85
C VAL A 206 0.69 -13.73 -8.99
N LYS A 207 0.97 -12.44 -8.76
CA LYS A 207 0.85 -11.42 -9.80
C LYS A 207 1.72 -11.78 -11.00
N ASP A 208 1.19 -11.50 -12.18
CA ASP A 208 1.83 -11.54 -13.48
C ASP A 208 2.84 -10.40 -13.71
N LYS A 209 2.71 -9.32 -12.93
CA LYS A 209 3.58 -8.14 -12.97
C LYS A 209 4.18 -7.82 -11.60
N GLU A 210 5.40 -7.32 -11.62
CA GLU A 210 6.04 -6.85 -10.40
C GLU A 210 5.36 -5.58 -9.86
N ILE A 211 5.20 -5.51 -8.54
CA ILE A 211 4.64 -4.36 -7.82
C ILE A 211 5.66 -3.91 -6.80
N SER A 212 5.83 -2.60 -6.62
CA SER A 212 6.71 -2.07 -5.57
C SER A 212 6.14 -2.34 -4.18
N ILE A 213 7.03 -2.61 -3.22
CA ILE A 213 6.65 -2.78 -1.81
C ILE A 213 5.94 -1.52 -1.28
N ASN A 214 6.39 -0.33 -1.69
CA ASN A 214 5.74 0.94 -1.36
C ASN A 214 4.29 1.03 -1.87
N ASN A 215 3.98 0.48 -3.06
CA ASN A 215 2.62 0.44 -3.57
C ASN A 215 1.75 -0.50 -2.73
N LEU A 216 2.27 -1.68 -2.35
CA LEU A 216 1.57 -2.58 -1.42
C LEU A 216 1.25 -1.84 -0.12
N TYR A 217 2.25 -1.22 0.53
CA TYR A 217 2.09 -0.50 1.79
C TYR A 217 1.08 0.65 1.69
N THR A 218 1.15 1.46 0.63
CA THR A 218 0.29 2.64 0.48
C THR A 218 -1.15 2.24 0.18
N ASN A 219 -1.35 1.31 -0.76
CA ASN A 219 -2.68 0.94 -1.24
C ASN A 219 -3.37 -0.13 -0.39
N HIS A 220 -2.63 -0.78 0.53
CA HIS A 220 -3.10 -1.93 1.30
C HIS A 220 -3.65 -3.07 0.41
N SER A 221 -3.10 -3.18 -0.80
CA SER A 221 -3.56 -4.10 -1.85
C SER A 221 -2.51 -4.25 -2.94
N ILE A 222 -2.57 -5.38 -3.65
CA ILE A 222 -1.77 -5.67 -4.85
C ILE A 222 -2.54 -5.43 -6.16
N GLY A 223 -3.79 -4.96 -6.11
CA GLY A 223 -4.63 -4.80 -7.30
C GLY A 223 -4.78 -6.13 -8.05
N CYS A 224 -5.21 -7.18 -7.35
CA CYS A 224 -5.48 -8.47 -7.98
C CYS A 224 -6.78 -8.40 -8.79
N SER A 225 -6.86 -9.15 -9.89
CA SER A 225 -8.06 -9.24 -10.73
C SER A 225 -9.27 -9.83 -9.99
N CYS A 226 -9.09 -10.53 -8.86
CA CYS A 226 -10.20 -10.96 -8.01
C CYS A 226 -10.73 -9.87 -7.06
N GLY A 227 -10.05 -8.72 -7.01
CA GLY A 227 -10.36 -7.65 -6.05
C GLY A 227 -11.70 -6.97 -6.32
N ASP A 228 -12.26 -6.36 -5.28
CA ASP A 228 -13.59 -5.74 -5.32
C ASP A 228 -13.66 -4.42 -6.11
N GLY A 229 -12.51 -3.94 -6.61
CA GLY A 229 -12.45 -2.83 -7.56
C GLY A 229 -12.82 -3.21 -8.99
N MET A 230 -12.92 -4.52 -9.29
CA MET A 230 -13.33 -5.02 -10.61
C MET A 230 -14.81 -5.37 -10.61
N SER A 231 -15.50 -5.10 -11.73
CA SER A 231 -16.91 -5.45 -11.87
C SER A 231 -17.13 -6.97 -11.85
N TYR A 232 -18.32 -7.40 -11.44
CA TYR A 232 -18.69 -8.81 -11.43
C TYR A 232 -18.53 -9.46 -12.82
N GLY A 233 -19.04 -8.82 -13.88
CA GLY A 233 -18.91 -9.33 -15.24
C GLY A 233 -17.46 -9.43 -15.73
N HIS A 234 -16.62 -8.45 -15.38
CA HIS A 234 -15.19 -8.49 -15.73
C HIS A 234 -14.51 -9.69 -15.06
N LYS A 235 -14.72 -9.89 -13.75
CA LYS A 235 -14.14 -11.05 -13.04
C LYS A 235 -14.63 -12.39 -13.58
N TYR A 236 -15.93 -12.49 -13.87
CA TYR A 236 -16.52 -13.69 -14.47
C TYR A 236 -15.86 -14.05 -15.80
N THR A 237 -15.73 -13.05 -16.68
CA THR A 237 -15.13 -13.21 -18.02
C THR A 237 -13.64 -13.55 -17.90
N TYR A 238 -12.91 -12.92 -16.98
CA TYR A 238 -11.50 -13.25 -16.72
C TYR A 238 -11.31 -14.74 -16.42
N ASN A 239 -12.10 -15.31 -15.50
CA ASN A 239 -11.97 -16.72 -15.16
C ASN A 239 -12.39 -17.64 -16.31
N LEU A 240 -13.41 -17.24 -17.09
CA LEU A 240 -13.78 -17.97 -18.30
C LEU A 240 -12.62 -18.03 -19.30
N LEU A 241 -11.94 -16.91 -19.56
CA LEU A 241 -10.79 -16.86 -20.48
C LEU A 241 -9.59 -17.68 -19.95
N GLU A 242 -9.37 -17.71 -18.63
CA GLU A 242 -8.38 -18.61 -18.01
C GLU A 242 -8.73 -20.09 -18.24
N GLN A 243 -10.00 -20.48 -18.08
CA GLN A 243 -10.45 -21.86 -18.31
C GLN A 243 -10.31 -22.27 -19.79
N LEU A 244 -10.52 -21.34 -20.72
CA LEU A 244 -10.23 -21.50 -22.14
C LEU A 244 -8.72 -21.54 -22.47
N LYS A 245 -7.85 -21.27 -21.49
CA LYS A 245 -6.39 -21.23 -21.62
C LYS A 245 -5.91 -20.22 -22.68
N LEU A 246 -6.58 -19.08 -22.75
CA LEU A 246 -6.21 -18.00 -23.66
C LEU A 246 -5.13 -17.12 -23.02
N ASP A 247 -4.21 -16.63 -23.85
CA ASP A 247 -3.29 -15.55 -23.48
C ASP A 247 -3.97 -14.21 -23.79
N PHE A 248 -4.19 -13.38 -22.78
CA PHE A 248 -4.94 -12.14 -22.91
C PHE A 248 -4.41 -11.05 -21.99
N LYS A 249 -4.59 -9.79 -22.42
CA LYS A 249 -4.32 -8.60 -21.61
C LYS A 249 -5.64 -8.01 -21.13
N GLN A 250 -5.74 -7.74 -19.84
CA GLN A 250 -6.89 -7.08 -19.23
C GLN A 250 -6.69 -5.56 -19.14
N ASN A 251 -7.75 -4.76 -19.24
CA ASN A 251 -7.76 -3.30 -19.11
C ASN A 251 -6.60 -2.67 -19.88
N ASN A 252 -6.53 -2.96 -21.18
CA ASN A 252 -5.37 -2.66 -21.98
C ASN A 252 -5.67 -1.53 -22.98
N THR A 253 -4.92 -0.44 -22.87
CA THR A 253 -4.88 0.61 -23.88
C THR A 253 -3.87 0.24 -24.95
N LEU A 254 -4.32 0.17 -26.20
CA LEU A 254 -3.44 -0.04 -27.35
C LEU A 254 -2.96 1.32 -27.86
N ASP A 255 -1.69 1.41 -28.28
CA ASP A 255 -1.06 2.69 -28.65
C ASP A 255 -1.80 3.44 -29.75
N TRP A 256 -2.48 2.71 -30.64
CA TRP A 256 -3.28 3.24 -31.73
C TRP A 256 -4.68 3.69 -31.30
N CYS A 257 -5.17 3.31 -30.12
CA CYS A 257 -6.50 3.67 -29.65
C CYS A 257 -6.52 5.07 -29.03
N LYS A 258 -6.27 6.07 -29.86
CA LYS A 258 -6.25 7.49 -29.50
C LYS A 258 -7.21 8.26 -30.41
N PHE A 259 -8.05 9.09 -29.82
CA PHE A 259 -9.06 9.86 -30.54
C PHE A 259 -9.43 11.14 -29.78
N TYR A 260 -10.04 12.10 -30.47
CA TYR A 260 -10.42 13.39 -29.87
C TYR A 260 -11.79 13.30 -29.20
N ASN A 261 -11.88 13.48 -27.88
CA ASN A 261 -13.18 13.54 -27.19
C ASN A 261 -13.80 14.93 -27.34
N ILE A 262 -14.82 15.01 -28.20
CA ILE A 262 -15.56 16.25 -28.49
C ILE A 262 -16.31 16.83 -27.28
N TYR A 263 -16.76 15.99 -26.34
CA TYR A 263 -17.51 16.42 -25.15
C TYR A 263 -16.59 17.03 -24.09
N LYS A 264 -15.29 16.69 -24.11
CA LYS A 264 -14.28 17.19 -23.16
C LYS A 264 -13.22 18.09 -23.81
N ASN A 265 -13.33 18.33 -25.11
CA ASN A 265 -12.41 19.14 -25.91
C ASN A 265 -10.93 18.78 -25.67
N LYS A 266 -10.62 17.48 -25.67
CA LYS A 266 -9.26 16.96 -25.42
C LYS A 266 -9.03 15.60 -26.08
N GLU A 267 -7.76 15.25 -26.29
CA GLU A 267 -7.38 13.89 -26.66
C GLU A 267 -7.77 12.89 -25.57
N ALA A 268 -8.25 11.74 -26.00
CA ALA A 268 -8.63 10.61 -25.18
C ALA A 268 -7.95 9.35 -25.71
N THR A 269 -7.78 8.38 -24.83
CA THR A 269 -7.33 7.03 -25.17
C THR A 269 -8.41 6.04 -24.78
N GLY A 270 -8.58 4.98 -25.56
CA GLY A 270 -9.51 3.89 -25.26
C GLY A 270 -8.81 2.76 -24.53
N GLU A 271 -9.42 2.29 -23.45
CA GLU A 271 -9.03 1.06 -22.76
C GLU A 271 -10.06 -0.02 -23.10
N TYR A 272 -9.58 -1.21 -23.48
CA TYR A 272 -10.42 -2.38 -23.75
C TYR A 272 -10.37 -3.35 -22.57
N ASP A 273 -11.50 -3.96 -22.20
CA ASP A 273 -11.56 -4.89 -21.06
C ASP A 273 -10.62 -6.09 -21.24
N PHE A 274 -10.67 -6.76 -22.40
CA PHE A 274 -9.79 -7.88 -22.72
C PHE A 274 -9.30 -7.81 -24.17
N VAL A 275 -7.99 -7.99 -24.36
CA VAL A 275 -7.34 -8.06 -25.68
C VAL A 275 -6.62 -9.40 -25.82
N ILE A 276 -7.03 -10.18 -26.84
CA ILE A 276 -6.44 -11.48 -27.21
C ILE A 276 -5.69 -11.28 -28.52
N GLU A 277 -4.40 -10.93 -28.40
CA GLU A 277 -3.59 -10.44 -29.51
C GLU A 277 -3.42 -11.47 -30.64
N ASN A 278 -3.22 -12.74 -30.28
CA ASN A 278 -2.98 -13.83 -31.23
C ASN A 278 -4.22 -14.15 -32.09
N LEU A 279 -5.42 -13.84 -31.60
CA LEU A 279 -6.68 -14.01 -32.34
C LEU A 279 -7.16 -12.71 -32.97
N LYS A 280 -6.46 -11.59 -32.75
CA LYS A 280 -6.95 -10.24 -33.07
C LYS A 280 -8.39 -10.05 -32.61
N LEU A 281 -8.63 -10.38 -31.34
CA LEU A 281 -9.96 -10.34 -30.73
C LEU A 281 -9.96 -9.43 -29.51
N ILE A 282 -11.00 -8.61 -29.39
CA ILE A 282 -11.29 -7.77 -28.24
C ILE A 282 -12.62 -8.22 -27.64
N ILE A 283 -12.67 -8.33 -26.30
CA ILE A 283 -13.90 -8.63 -25.57
C ILE A 283 -14.18 -7.46 -24.62
N GLU A 284 -15.35 -6.85 -24.75
CA GLU A 284 -15.85 -5.76 -23.89
C GLU A 284 -17.03 -6.25 -23.06
N VAL A 285 -17.04 -5.96 -21.76
CA VAL A 285 -18.01 -6.49 -20.80
C VAL A 285 -18.80 -5.35 -20.17
N ASP A 286 -19.93 -5.02 -20.81
CA ASP A 286 -20.73 -3.86 -20.48
C ASP A 286 -21.75 -4.15 -19.35
N GLY A 287 -21.53 -3.52 -18.20
CA GLY A 287 -22.49 -3.50 -17.10
C GLY A 287 -23.60 -2.44 -17.23
N LYS A 288 -24.43 -2.32 -16.18
CA LYS A 288 -25.55 -1.36 -16.13
C LYS A 288 -25.15 0.13 -16.26
N PHE A 289 -23.91 0.49 -15.88
CA PHE A 289 -23.45 1.88 -15.84
C PHE A 289 -23.23 2.51 -17.23
N HIS A 290 -23.04 1.73 -18.31
CA HIS A 290 -22.86 2.27 -19.67
C HIS A 290 -24.15 2.86 -20.29
N ARG A 291 -25.31 2.70 -19.63
CA ARG A 291 -26.62 2.95 -20.24
C ARG A 291 -27.39 4.13 -19.65
N ASN A 292 -26.88 4.72 -18.57
CA ASN A 292 -27.44 5.86 -17.87
C ASN A 292 -26.39 6.95 -17.72
N ASP A 293 -26.81 8.19 -17.52
CA ASP A 293 -25.88 9.27 -17.20
C ASP A 293 -25.12 8.93 -15.91
N ASN A 294 -23.80 8.99 -16.00
CA ASN A 294 -22.94 8.73 -14.88
C ASN A 294 -22.80 10.01 -14.04
N LYS A 295 -23.61 10.10 -12.99
CA LYS A 295 -23.59 11.24 -12.06
C LYS A 295 -22.30 11.35 -11.24
N MET A 296 -21.48 10.29 -11.16
CA MET A 296 -20.26 10.29 -10.35
C MET A 296 -19.11 11.03 -11.03
N ASN A 297 -19.02 10.98 -12.36
CA ASN A 297 -17.97 11.66 -13.12
C ASN A 297 -18.52 12.68 -14.15
N GLY A 298 -19.84 12.85 -14.20
CA GLY A 298 -20.53 13.78 -15.09
C GLY A 298 -20.64 13.32 -16.55
N GLN A 299 -20.23 12.09 -16.86
CA GLN A 299 -20.27 11.56 -18.23
C GLN A 299 -21.70 11.24 -18.65
N THR A 300 -22.13 11.81 -19.78
CA THR A 300 -23.47 11.57 -20.33
C THR A 300 -23.55 10.24 -21.05
N LYS A 301 -24.77 9.73 -21.25
CA LYS A 301 -25.03 8.56 -22.09
C LYS A 301 -24.54 8.79 -23.53
N GLU A 302 -24.71 10.00 -24.06
CA GLU A 302 -24.27 10.36 -25.40
C GLU A 302 -22.75 10.35 -25.53
N GLU A 303 -22.03 10.91 -24.54
CA GLU A 303 -20.58 10.81 -24.48
C GLU A 303 -20.14 9.34 -24.46
N SER A 304 -20.74 8.51 -23.59
CA SER A 304 -20.41 7.08 -23.51
C SER A 304 -20.60 6.35 -24.84
N ASN A 305 -21.73 6.59 -25.52
CA ASN A 305 -22.01 6.01 -26.83
C ASN A 305 -21.00 6.48 -27.89
N TYR A 306 -20.55 7.73 -27.83
CA TYR A 306 -19.52 8.25 -28.72
C TYR A 306 -18.18 7.55 -28.49
N LEU A 307 -17.73 7.44 -27.23
CA LEU A 307 -16.48 6.77 -26.88
C LEU A 307 -16.46 5.31 -27.35
N ASP A 308 -17.55 4.58 -27.13
CA ASP A 308 -17.69 3.19 -27.54
C ASP A 308 -17.65 3.01 -29.07
N LYS A 309 -18.26 3.94 -29.82
CA LYS A 309 -18.25 3.94 -31.29
C LYS A 309 -16.84 4.17 -31.83
N GLU A 310 -16.13 5.17 -31.30
CA GLU A 310 -14.75 5.45 -31.73
C GLU A 310 -13.82 4.28 -31.42
N LYS A 311 -13.93 3.68 -30.21
CA LYS A 311 -13.19 2.46 -29.86
C LYS A 311 -13.47 1.31 -30.84
N THR A 312 -14.74 1.00 -31.08
CA THR A 312 -15.12 -0.10 -31.98
C THR A 312 -14.64 0.14 -33.41
N LYS A 313 -14.71 1.38 -33.89
CA LYS A 313 -14.21 1.78 -35.20
C LYS A 313 -12.70 1.55 -35.31
N LEU A 314 -11.93 2.07 -34.35
CA LEU A 314 -10.47 1.94 -34.35
C LEU A 314 -10.04 0.46 -34.24
N ALA A 315 -10.73 -0.34 -33.42
CA ALA A 315 -10.47 -1.79 -33.36
C ALA A 315 -10.58 -2.46 -34.73
N LYS A 316 -11.67 -2.19 -35.47
CA LYS A 316 -11.89 -2.74 -36.80
C LYS A 316 -10.87 -2.26 -37.82
N GLU A 317 -10.52 -0.97 -37.80
CA GLU A 317 -9.48 -0.40 -38.68
C GLU A 317 -8.11 -1.08 -38.47
N HIS A 318 -7.84 -1.56 -37.26
CA HIS A 318 -6.63 -2.30 -36.90
C HIS A 318 -6.79 -3.83 -36.98
N GLY A 319 -7.86 -4.32 -37.60
CA GLY A 319 -8.09 -5.74 -37.89
C GLY A 319 -8.53 -6.57 -36.69
N TYR A 320 -9.09 -5.93 -35.65
CA TYR A 320 -9.65 -6.63 -34.51
C TYR A 320 -11.15 -6.87 -34.66
N ASP A 321 -11.58 -8.09 -34.34
CA ASP A 321 -12.98 -8.39 -34.06
C ASP A 321 -13.31 -7.96 -32.62
N VAL A 322 -14.53 -7.47 -32.40
CA VAL A 322 -14.97 -6.94 -31.10
C VAL A 322 -16.24 -7.67 -30.66
N ILE A 323 -16.12 -8.50 -29.63
CA ILE A 323 -17.25 -9.15 -28.96
C ILE A 323 -17.69 -8.28 -27.79
N ARG A 324 -18.98 -7.95 -27.72
CA ARG A 324 -19.54 -7.16 -26.63
C ARG A 324 -20.54 -7.99 -25.82
N ILE A 325 -20.22 -8.23 -24.56
CA ILE A 325 -21.03 -9.01 -23.62
C ILE A 325 -21.80 -8.04 -22.74
N ILE A 326 -23.13 -8.01 -22.90
CA ILE A 326 -23.99 -7.07 -22.19
C ILE A 326 -24.79 -7.82 -21.12
N TYR A 327 -24.61 -7.46 -19.86
CA TYR A 327 -25.33 -8.07 -18.73
C TYR A 327 -26.09 -7.01 -17.91
N TYR A 328 -27.17 -7.44 -17.27
CA TYR A 328 -28.11 -6.55 -16.58
C TYR A 328 -28.17 -6.75 -15.06
N ASP A 329 -27.86 -7.97 -14.61
CA ASP A 329 -27.88 -8.37 -13.21
C ASP A 329 -26.55 -9.05 -12.84
N ASP A 330 -25.99 -8.69 -11.68
CA ASP A 330 -24.71 -9.19 -11.16
C ASP A 330 -24.85 -10.62 -10.59
N SER A 331 -25.72 -11.43 -11.17
CA SER A 331 -25.96 -12.82 -10.76
C SER A 331 -26.24 -13.79 -11.90
N GLU A 332 -26.18 -13.35 -13.16
CA GLU A 332 -26.46 -14.20 -14.33
C GLU A 332 -25.58 -13.83 -15.54
N MET A 333 -24.27 -14.07 -15.47
CA MET A 333 -23.35 -13.83 -16.60
C MET A 333 -23.36 -14.91 -17.68
N LYS A 334 -23.70 -16.16 -17.31
CA LYS A 334 -23.69 -17.30 -18.23
C LYS A 334 -24.54 -17.07 -19.48
N LYS A 335 -25.77 -16.58 -19.31
CA LYS A 335 -26.70 -16.37 -20.42
C LYS A 335 -26.19 -15.30 -21.40
N PRO A 336 -25.83 -14.08 -20.97
CA PRO A 336 -25.20 -13.07 -21.83
C PRO A 336 -24.01 -13.59 -22.64
N ILE A 337 -23.15 -14.43 -22.04
CA ILE A 337 -22.00 -15.03 -22.74
C ILE A 337 -22.47 -15.99 -23.84
N LEU A 338 -23.41 -16.89 -23.54
CA LEU A 338 -23.93 -17.85 -24.51
C LEU A 338 -24.73 -17.18 -25.65
N ASP A 339 -25.39 -16.07 -25.36
CA ASP A 339 -26.14 -15.27 -26.34
C ASP A 339 -25.23 -14.33 -27.16
N SER A 340 -23.94 -14.22 -26.80
CA SER A 340 -22.96 -13.38 -27.49
C SER A 340 -22.20 -14.14 -28.58
N GLU A 341 -21.40 -13.42 -29.35
CA GLU A 341 -20.52 -14.01 -30.38
C GLU A 341 -19.44 -14.94 -29.79
N MET A 342 -19.24 -14.98 -28.47
CA MET A 342 -18.30 -15.91 -27.81
C MET A 342 -18.47 -17.36 -28.27
N ILE A 343 -19.71 -17.82 -28.49
CA ILE A 343 -19.99 -19.21 -28.92
C ILE A 343 -19.49 -19.51 -30.34
N ASN A 344 -19.33 -18.48 -31.17
CA ASN A 344 -18.82 -18.62 -32.53
C ASN A 344 -17.29 -18.75 -32.56
N HIS A 345 -16.61 -18.24 -31.52
CA HIS A 345 -15.16 -18.23 -31.42
C HIS A 345 -14.59 -19.33 -30.53
N PHE A 346 -15.36 -19.83 -29.55
CA PHE A 346 -14.87 -20.74 -28.52
C PHE A 346 -15.81 -21.89 -28.22
N ASP A 347 -15.24 -23.06 -27.91
CA ASP A 347 -15.99 -24.17 -27.32
C ASP A 347 -16.22 -23.91 -25.83
N LEU A 348 -17.46 -23.60 -25.48
CA LEU A 348 -17.88 -23.30 -24.11
C LEU A 348 -18.41 -24.53 -23.35
N SER A 349 -18.41 -25.71 -23.96
CA SER A 349 -18.99 -26.93 -23.38
C SER A 349 -18.24 -27.43 -22.14
N LEU A 350 -16.92 -27.17 -22.08
CA LEU A 350 -16.04 -27.59 -21.01
C LEU A 350 -15.87 -26.56 -19.88
N ILE A 351 -16.59 -25.43 -19.96
CA ILE A 351 -16.50 -24.37 -18.96
C ILE A 351 -17.23 -24.75 -17.67
N ASP A 352 -16.50 -24.64 -16.56
CA ASP A 352 -17.05 -24.71 -15.21
C ASP A 352 -17.60 -23.34 -14.79
N TRP A 353 -18.89 -23.16 -15.06
CA TRP A 353 -19.61 -21.92 -14.78
C TRP A 353 -19.68 -21.59 -13.28
N ASN A 354 -19.63 -22.60 -12.40
CA ASN A 354 -19.65 -22.39 -10.96
C ASN A 354 -18.33 -21.77 -10.49
N LYS A 355 -17.20 -22.18 -11.08
CA LYS A 355 -15.90 -21.52 -10.82
C LYS A 355 -15.87 -20.07 -11.28
N CYS A 356 -16.45 -19.77 -12.45
CA CYS A 356 -16.56 -18.39 -12.91
C CYS A 356 -17.38 -17.54 -11.93
N GLU A 357 -18.49 -18.08 -11.44
CA GLU A 357 -19.35 -17.42 -10.47
C GLU A 357 -18.65 -17.19 -9.12
N GLU A 358 -18.01 -18.23 -8.57
CA GLU A 358 -17.25 -18.15 -7.32
C GLU A 358 -16.13 -17.09 -7.42
N PHE A 359 -15.42 -17.06 -8.54
CA PHE A 359 -14.36 -16.09 -8.80
C PHE A 359 -14.89 -14.66 -8.98
N ALA A 360 -16.08 -14.52 -9.58
CA ALA A 360 -16.70 -13.22 -9.84
C ALA A 360 -17.30 -12.58 -8.60
N LEU A 361 -17.74 -13.37 -7.62
CA LEU A 361 -18.21 -12.82 -6.35
C LEU A 361 -17.13 -11.98 -5.66
N SER A 362 -17.57 -11.01 -4.87
CA SER A 362 -16.66 -10.11 -4.16
C SER A 362 -15.97 -10.82 -3.00
N ASN A 363 -14.73 -10.45 -2.69
CA ASN A 363 -14.03 -10.96 -1.51
C ASN A 363 -14.78 -10.56 -0.24
N LEU A 364 -15.49 -9.42 -0.26
CA LEU A 364 -16.43 -9.04 0.79
C LEU A 364 -17.60 -10.03 0.94
N VAL A 365 -18.14 -10.60 -0.15
CA VAL A 365 -19.19 -11.63 -0.06
C VAL A 365 -18.64 -12.84 0.68
N LYS A 366 -17.46 -13.33 0.27
CA LYS A 366 -16.79 -14.46 0.93
C LYS A 366 -16.55 -14.20 2.41
N LYS A 367 -15.96 -13.05 2.76
CA LYS A 367 -15.72 -12.66 4.17
C LYS A 367 -16.99 -12.58 5.00
N ALA A 368 -18.08 -12.02 4.46
CA ALA A 368 -19.37 -11.99 5.15
C ALA A 368 -19.88 -13.41 5.45
N CYS A 369 -19.73 -14.32 4.49
CA CYS A 369 -20.11 -15.73 4.65
C CYS A 369 -19.23 -16.46 5.66
N GLU A 370 -17.92 -16.20 5.67
CA GLU A 370 -16.98 -16.74 6.66
C GLU A 370 -17.35 -16.31 8.09
N TYR A 371 -17.64 -15.01 8.31
CA TYR A 371 -18.11 -14.55 9.62
C TYR A 371 -19.37 -15.28 10.08
N LYS A 372 -20.34 -15.49 9.18
CA LYS A 372 -21.60 -16.19 9.51
C LYS A 372 -21.39 -17.68 9.72
N ARG A 373 -20.51 -18.33 8.96
CA ARG A 373 -20.13 -19.74 9.12
C ARG A 373 -19.46 -19.98 10.46
N ASP A 374 -18.45 -19.16 10.78
CA ASP A 374 -17.64 -19.30 11.98
C ASP A 374 -18.41 -18.87 13.25
N ASN A 375 -19.46 -18.04 13.08
CA ASN A 375 -20.34 -17.59 14.15
C ASN A 375 -21.80 -17.72 13.73
N PRO A 376 -22.43 -18.92 13.76
CA PRO A 376 -23.78 -19.13 13.23
C PRO A 376 -24.86 -18.22 13.82
N ASN A 377 -24.68 -17.76 15.06
CA ASN A 377 -25.62 -16.89 15.77
C ASN A 377 -25.38 -15.39 15.56
N ILE A 378 -24.31 -15.00 14.85
CA ILE A 378 -24.05 -13.59 14.56
C ILE A 378 -25.15 -13.04 13.65
N SER A 379 -25.67 -11.88 14.00
CA SER A 379 -26.69 -11.19 13.22
C SER A 379 -26.07 -10.49 12.02
N THR A 380 -26.91 -10.22 11.02
CA THR A 380 -26.52 -9.42 9.85
C THR A 380 -26.12 -7.99 10.21
N SER A 381 -26.64 -7.45 11.32
CA SER A 381 -26.24 -6.13 11.83
C SER A 381 -24.84 -6.18 12.44
N GLU A 382 -24.53 -7.21 13.23
CA GLU A 382 -23.20 -7.38 13.85
C GLU A 382 -22.11 -7.60 12.79
N ILE A 383 -22.37 -8.44 11.78
CA ILE A 383 -21.47 -8.57 10.61
C ILE A 383 -21.30 -7.21 9.92
N GLY A 384 -22.40 -6.46 9.74
CA GLY A 384 -22.37 -5.12 9.16
C GLY A 384 -21.46 -4.16 9.93
N SER A 385 -21.55 -4.15 11.26
CA SER A 385 -20.68 -3.34 12.12
C SER A 385 -19.21 -3.74 12.00
N ILE A 386 -18.90 -5.04 11.99
CA ILE A 386 -17.52 -5.54 11.83
C ILE A 386 -16.94 -5.14 10.47
N MET A 387 -17.73 -5.31 9.41
CA MET A 387 -17.31 -5.03 8.03
C MET A 387 -17.48 -3.56 7.63
N LYS A 388 -18.09 -2.74 8.49
CA LYS A 388 -18.51 -1.35 8.20
C LYS A 388 -19.42 -1.26 6.96
N LEU A 389 -20.38 -2.18 6.86
CA LEU A 389 -21.35 -2.28 5.78
C LEU A 389 -22.78 -2.16 6.30
N SER A 390 -23.69 -1.71 5.45
CA SER A 390 -25.12 -1.71 5.78
C SER A 390 -25.63 -3.14 5.98
N GLN A 391 -26.56 -3.33 6.91
CA GLN A 391 -27.22 -4.62 7.12
C GLN A 391 -27.82 -5.16 5.82
N THR A 392 -28.37 -4.28 4.97
CA THR A 392 -28.95 -4.65 3.67
C THR A 392 -27.90 -5.23 2.72
N THR A 393 -26.70 -4.65 2.68
CA THR A 393 -25.57 -5.15 1.88
C THR A 393 -25.15 -6.53 2.36
N VAL A 394 -24.99 -6.71 3.68
CA VAL A 394 -24.63 -8.01 4.28
C VAL A 394 -25.69 -9.07 3.95
N ARG A 395 -26.98 -8.74 4.06
CA ARG A 395 -28.07 -9.65 3.67
C ARG A 395 -27.98 -10.05 2.20
N LYS A 396 -27.64 -9.13 1.29
CA LYS A 396 -27.41 -9.42 -0.14
C LYS A 396 -26.25 -10.40 -0.29
N TYR A 397 -25.13 -10.15 0.36
CA TYR A 397 -23.95 -11.00 0.32
C TYR A 397 -24.22 -12.41 0.81
N LEU A 398 -24.84 -12.59 1.98
CA LEU A 398 -25.16 -13.92 2.50
C LEU A 398 -26.11 -14.70 1.58
N ARG A 399 -27.08 -14.02 0.94
CA ARG A 399 -27.95 -14.66 -0.07
C ARG A 399 -27.19 -15.11 -1.30
N GLN A 400 -26.25 -14.30 -1.78
CA GLN A 400 -25.40 -14.67 -2.93
C GLN A 400 -24.51 -15.85 -2.56
N GLY A 401 -23.79 -15.76 -1.44
CA GLY A 401 -22.89 -16.80 -0.97
C GLY A 401 -23.60 -18.13 -0.70
N SER A 402 -24.81 -18.15 -0.14
CA SER A 402 -25.55 -19.40 0.15
C SER A 402 -25.99 -20.16 -1.10
N LYS A 403 -26.04 -19.50 -2.27
CA LYS A 403 -26.34 -20.18 -3.54
C LYS A 403 -25.12 -20.91 -4.10
N ILE A 404 -23.91 -20.50 -3.70
CA ILE A 404 -22.65 -21.02 -4.25
C ILE A 404 -21.96 -21.92 -3.25
N TRP A 405 -21.79 -21.41 -2.02
CA TRP A 405 -21.16 -22.12 -0.93
C TRP A 405 -22.21 -22.74 -0.04
N ASN A 406 -22.19 -24.07 0.04
CA ASN A 406 -23.00 -24.84 0.99
C ASN A 406 -22.52 -24.68 2.46
N TRP A 407 -21.72 -23.66 2.77
CA TRP A 407 -21.16 -23.41 4.10
C TRP A 407 -22.13 -22.69 5.03
N ILE A 408 -23.15 -22.04 4.47
CA ILE A 408 -24.11 -21.22 5.22
C ILE A 408 -25.53 -21.54 4.76
N ASP A 409 -26.37 -21.98 5.70
CA ASP A 409 -27.82 -22.10 5.51
C ASP A 409 -28.48 -20.78 5.94
N TYR A 410 -28.43 -19.79 5.04
CA TYR A 410 -28.97 -18.46 5.31
C TYR A 410 -30.40 -18.31 4.75
N ASN A 411 -31.37 -18.35 5.66
CA ASN A 411 -32.75 -17.96 5.37
C ASN A 411 -33.08 -16.60 6.01
N ALA A 412 -33.33 -15.60 5.17
CA ALA A 412 -33.63 -14.24 5.64
C ALA A 412 -34.88 -14.16 6.53
N LYS A 413 -35.90 -15.01 6.31
CA LYS A 413 -37.13 -15.02 7.12
C LYS A 413 -36.86 -15.60 8.50
N GLU A 414 -36.09 -16.68 8.57
CA GLU A 414 -35.70 -17.30 9.84
C GLU A 414 -34.82 -16.38 10.67
N GLU A 415 -33.86 -15.70 10.03
CA GLU A 415 -32.99 -14.73 10.70
C GLU A 415 -33.77 -13.53 11.24
N THR A 416 -34.76 -13.02 10.50
CA THR A 416 -35.68 -12.01 11.04
C THR A 416 -36.47 -12.54 12.23
N SER A 417 -37.00 -13.77 12.16
CA SER A 417 -37.73 -14.39 13.27
C SER A 417 -36.87 -14.58 14.53
N ARG A 418 -35.62 -15.05 14.37
CA ARG A 418 -34.64 -15.19 15.46
C ARG A 418 -34.31 -13.85 16.12
N ASN A 419 -34.03 -12.82 15.32
CA ASN A 419 -33.73 -11.47 15.84
C ASN A 419 -34.94 -10.84 16.54
N SER A 420 -36.15 -10.98 15.98
CA SER A 420 -37.38 -10.52 16.62
C SER A 420 -37.63 -11.24 17.94
N SER A 421 -37.36 -12.54 18.02
CA SER A 421 -37.48 -13.32 19.26
C SER A 421 -36.46 -12.87 20.31
N LYS A 422 -35.20 -12.61 19.91
CA LYS A 422 -34.15 -12.08 20.78
C LYS A 422 -34.52 -10.69 21.32
N ASN A 423 -34.98 -9.79 20.44
CA ASN A 423 -35.43 -8.45 20.82
C ASN A 423 -36.68 -8.49 21.71
N GLY A 424 -37.63 -9.38 21.42
CA GLY A 424 -38.82 -9.57 22.26
C GLY A 424 -38.49 -10.04 23.68
N LYS A 425 -37.45 -10.87 23.84
CA LYS A 425 -36.93 -11.27 25.15
C LYS A 425 -36.16 -10.14 25.84
N MET A 426 -35.36 -9.37 25.10
CA MET A 426 -34.47 -8.34 25.66
C MET A 426 -35.20 -7.04 26.04
N PHE A 427 -36.21 -6.65 25.27
CA PHE A 427 -36.98 -5.41 25.45
C PHE A 427 -38.42 -5.66 25.93
N GLY A 428 -38.77 -6.91 26.25
CA GLY A 428 -40.06 -7.26 26.82
C GLY A 428 -40.27 -6.57 28.17
N LYS A 429 -41.38 -5.82 28.31
CA LYS A 429 -41.77 -5.29 29.62
C LYS A 429 -42.28 -6.44 30.46
N GLN A 430 -41.58 -6.76 31.54
CA GLN A 430 -42.01 -7.78 32.49
C GLN A 430 -43.37 -7.39 33.07
N VAL A 431 -44.25 -8.39 33.21
CA VAL A 431 -45.60 -8.20 33.73
C VAL A 431 -45.81 -9.10 34.92
N GLU A 432 -46.18 -8.50 36.05
CA GLU A 432 -46.61 -9.20 37.25
C GLU A 432 -48.14 -9.27 37.27
N ILE A 433 -48.67 -10.47 37.52
CA ILE A 433 -50.11 -10.74 37.64
C ILE A 433 -50.50 -10.91 39.10
N PHE A 434 -51.64 -10.33 39.46
CA PHE A 434 -52.19 -10.33 40.82
C PHE A 434 -53.63 -10.83 40.82
N LYS A 435 -54.04 -11.47 41.93
CA LYS A 435 -55.45 -11.80 42.23
C LYS A 435 -55.74 -11.43 43.67
N ASN A 436 -56.84 -10.72 43.92
CA ASN A 436 -57.20 -10.22 45.26
C ASN A 436 -56.03 -9.51 45.97
N ASN A 437 -55.32 -8.64 45.23
CA ASN A 437 -54.11 -7.93 45.69
C ASN A 437 -52.91 -8.80 46.09
N SER A 438 -52.95 -10.12 45.87
CA SER A 438 -51.82 -11.01 46.08
C SER A 438 -51.07 -11.23 44.76
N SER A 439 -49.74 -11.04 44.77
CA SER A 439 -48.90 -11.35 43.61
C SER A 439 -48.85 -12.85 43.38
N LEU A 440 -48.97 -13.27 42.12
CA LEU A 440 -48.92 -14.68 41.74
C LEU A 440 -47.58 -15.02 41.09
N VAL A 441 -47.28 -14.41 39.94
CA VAL A 441 -46.10 -14.73 39.12
C VAL A 441 -45.68 -13.50 38.30
N ILE A 442 -44.37 -13.37 38.06
CA ILE A 442 -43.81 -12.39 37.11
C ILE A 442 -43.45 -13.10 35.80
N PHE A 443 -43.95 -12.58 34.69
CA PHE A 443 -43.66 -13.07 33.34
C PHE A 443 -42.70 -12.11 32.63
N ILE A 444 -41.83 -12.68 31.79
CA ILE A 444 -40.86 -11.89 31.00
C ILE A 444 -41.53 -10.91 30.02
N SER A 445 -42.80 -11.14 29.65
CA SER A 445 -43.61 -10.21 28.88
C SER A 445 -45.11 -10.53 28.95
N ALA A 446 -45.96 -9.57 28.57
CA ALA A 446 -47.40 -9.78 28.40
C ALA A 446 -47.74 -10.89 27.37
N SER A 447 -46.90 -11.06 26.33
CA SER A 447 -47.09 -12.11 25.33
C SER A 447 -46.78 -13.51 25.91
N GLU A 448 -45.79 -13.60 26.79
CA GLU A 448 -45.48 -14.85 27.47
C GLU A 448 -46.56 -15.23 28.49
N LEU A 449 -47.11 -14.23 29.18
CA LEU A 449 -48.27 -14.42 30.05
C LEU A 449 -49.49 -14.91 29.26
N GLU A 450 -49.80 -14.31 28.11
CA GLU A 450 -50.88 -14.80 27.23
C GLU A 450 -50.67 -16.28 26.85
N ARG A 451 -49.45 -16.65 26.43
CA ARG A 451 -49.09 -18.01 26.03
C ARG A 451 -49.36 -19.06 27.11
N GLN A 452 -49.11 -18.73 28.38
CA GLN A 452 -49.24 -19.66 29.49
C GLN A 452 -50.56 -19.53 30.27
N SER A 453 -51.32 -18.45 30.04
CA SER A 453 -52.46 -18.07 30.88
C SER A 453 -53.53 -19.14 31.03
N GLU A 454 -53.87 -19.83 29.94
CA GLU A 454 -54.91 -20.86 29.93
C GLU A 454 -54.49 -22.09 30.74
N SER A 455 -53.21 -22.47 30.68
CA SER A 455 -52.69 -23.60 31.45
C SER A 455 -52.49 -23.28 32.93
N LEU A 456 -52.05 -22.06 33.26
CA LEU A 456 -51.71 -21.69 34.64
C LEU A 456 -52.89 -21.16 35.45
N PHE A 457 -53.83 -20.48 34.78
CA PHE A 457 -54.94 -19.79 35.42
C PHE A 457 -56.31 -20.29 34.95
N GLY A 458 -56.35 -21.29 34.06
CA GLY A 458 -57.59 -21.83 33.51
C GLY A 458 -58.34 -20.86 32.59
N ILE A 459 -57.75 -19.70 32.28
CA ILE A 459 -58.38 -18.64 31.50
C ILE A 459 -57.42 -18.06 30.47
N LYS A 460 -57.91 -17.83 29.25
CA LYS A 460 -57.13 -17.17 28.21
C LYS A 460 -57.09 -15.65 28.42
N LEU A 461 -55.90 -15.11 28.65
CA LEU A 461 -55.63 -13.69 28.82
C LEU A 461 -54.96 -13.13 27.57
N MET A 462 -55.59 -12.15 26.89
CA MET A 462 -55.06 -11.61 25.63
C MET A 462 -54.02 -10.51 25.88
N ARG A 463 -52.86 -10.53 25.21
CA ARG A 463 -51.77 -9.54 25.39
C ARG A 463 -52.24 -8.09 25.27
N PRO A 464 -53.05 -7.67 24.28
CA PRO A 464 -53.50 -6.28 24.18
C PRO A 464 -54.28 -5.82 25.42
N ARG A 465 -55.11 -6.71 25.99
CA ARG A 465 -55.93 -6.44 27.18
C ARG A 465 -55.11 -6.46 28.47
N ILE A 466 -54.12 -7.35 28.57
CA ILE A 466 -53.12 -7.32 29.64
C ILE A 466 -52.39 -5.96 29.62
N SER A 467 -51.90 -5.53 28.46
CA SER A 467 -51.18 -4.25 28.32
C SER A 467 -52.05 -3.02 28.58
N GLU A 468 -53.35 -3.08 28.27
CA GLU A 468 -54.34 -2.05 28.62
C GLU A 468 -54.59 -2.02 30.13
N ALA A 469 -54.82 -3.19 30.74
CA ALA A 469 -55.02 -3.33 32.18
C ALA A 469 -53.81 -2.81 32.99
N CYS A 470 -52.57 -3.07 32.54
CA CYS A 470 -51.37 -2.51 33.15
C CYS A 470 -51.30 -0.98 33.09
N ARG A 471 -51.83 -0.34 32.03
CA ARG A 471 -51.76 1.12 31.83
C ARG A 471 -52.88 1.84 32.57
N GLU A 472 -54.08 1.28 32.53
CA GLU A 472 -55.27 1.88 33.12
C GLU A 472 -55.49 1.45 34.57
N ASN A 473 -54.65 0.55 35.08
CA ASN A 473 -54.75 -0.03 36.42
C ASN A 473 -56.15 -0.63 36.68
N LYS A 474 -56.69 -1.31 35.68
CA LYS A 474 -58.02 -1.94 35.72
C LYS A 474 -57.90 -3.45 35.88
N GLU A 475 -58.94 -4.03 36.47
CA GLU A 475 -59.10 -5.48 36.50
C GLU A 475 -59.48 -6.01 35.12
N TYR A 476 -58.86 -7.13 34.72
CA TYR A 476 -59.21 -7.86 33.51
C TYR A 476 -59.38 -9.34 33.85
N LYS A 477 -60.61 -9.84 33.67
CA LYS A 477 -61.02 -11.23 33.95
C LYS A 477 -60.67 -11.71 35.38
N GLY A 478 -60.86 -10.87 36.40
CA GLY A 478 -60.58 -11.25 37.79
C GLY A 478 -59.13 -11.09 38.24
N PHE A 479 -58.27 -10.50 37.40
CA PHE A 479 -56.85 -10.27 37.68
C PHE A 479 -56.47 -8.81 37.45
N THR A 480 -55.48 -8.33 38.20
CA THR A 480 -54.82 -7.05 37.94
C THR A 480 -53.38 -7.28 37.53
N PHE A 481 -52.79 -6.34 36.79
CA PHE A 481 -51.49 -6.52 36.16
C PHE A 481 -50.65 -5.26 36.33
N LYS A 482 -49.36 -5.41 36.60
CA LYS A 482 -48.42 -4.28 36.66
C LYS A 482 -47.18 -4.56 35.83
N TYR A 483 -46.68 -3.53 35.16
CA TYR A 483 -45.34 -3.61 34.59
C TYR A 483 -44.32 -3.54 35.71
N VAL A 484 -43.38 -4.48 35.71
CA VAL A 484 -42.23 -4.43 36.62
C VAL A 484 -41.24 -3.44 36.00
N ASN A 485 -41.06 -2.29 36.67
CA ASN A 485 -40.08 -1.29 36.24
C ASN A 485 -38.68 -1.78 36.61
N ASN A 486 -37.97 -2.38 35.64
CA ASN A 486 -36.54 -2.51 35.76
C ASN A 486 -35.91 -1.14 35.47
N ASN A 487 -35.57 -0.39 36.51
CA ASN A 487 -34.60 0.70 36.40
C ASN A 487 -33.22 0.09 36.07
N ASN A 488 -33.00 -0.27 34.82
CA ASN A 488 -31.65 -0.53 34.32
C ASN A 488 -31.13 0.75 33.68
N GLU A 489 -30.30 1.47 34.44
CA GLU A 489 -29.56 2.67 34.04
C GLU A 489 -28.60 2.46 32.84
N THR A 490 -28.58 1.28 32.20
CA THR A 490 -27.72 0.98 31.05
C THR A 490 -28.26 1.48 29.70
N GLN A 491 -29.38 2.21 29.66
CA GLN A 491 -30.13 2.49 28.42
C GLN A 491 -29.80 3.81 27.70
N LYS A 492 -28.73 4.54 28.06
CA LYS A 492 -28.34 5.78 27.35
C LYS A 492 -27.09 5.70 26.45
N GLN A 493 -26.48 4.54 26.27
CA GLN A 493 -25.27 4.40 25.44
C GLN A 493 -25.43 3.45 24.24
N VAL A 494 -26.47 3.64 23.41
CA VAL A 494 -26.46 3.07 22.04
C VAL A 494 -27.07 4.00 20.99
N ALA A 495 -27.42 5.24 21.35
CA ALA A 495 -27.95 6.24 20.41
C ALA A 495 -26.89 7.23 19.89
N SER A 496 -25.61 6.86 19.97
CA SER A 496 -24.54 7.56 19.26
C SER A 496 -23.47 6.54 18.89
N PHE A 497 -23.57 5.95 17.69
CA PHE A 497 -22.47 5.58 16.81
C PHE A 497 -23.02 5.21 15.44
#